data_AF-A0A183V5U0-F1
#
_entry.id   AF-A0A183V5U0-F1
#
_cell.length_a   1.000
_cell.length_b   1.000
_cell.length_c   1.000
_cell.angle_alpha   90.00
_cell.angle_beta   90.00
_cell.angle_gamma   90.00
#
_symmetry.space_group_name_H-M   'P 1'
#
loop_
_entity.id
_entity.type
_entity.pdbx_description
1 polymer ?
#
loop_
_entity_poly.entity_id
_entity_poly.type
_entity_poly.pdbx_seq_one_letter_code
_entity_poly.pdbx_strand_id
1 'polypeptide(L)'
;MVVYHTPERRGSQRRISVTAEKLIALTFPEDIMTTAFNKSNYKWTEEWIDHMPIDHFSFADNRTFRLRYLINTDYFTAHGPIFFYTGNEGNIEGFALNTGFMWDIAADFNAAIVFAEHRYYGESHPFGNESYASVKNLGYLSSEQALADFADLIQFLRNEVRWRN
;
A
#
# COMPACT_ATOMS: atom_id res chain seq x y z
N MET A 1 -15.82 -10.37 -4.84
CA MET A 1 -15.37 -11.58 -5.56
C MET A 1 -16.49 -12.02 -6.49
N VAL A 2 -16.33 -11.86 -7.81
CA VAL A 2 -17.33 -12.32 -8.80
C VAL A 2 -16.72 -13.50 -9.54
N VAL A 3 -17.35 -14.67 -9.43
CA VAL A 3 -16.93 -15.90 -10.11
C VAL A 3 -17.84 -16.09 -11.32
N TYR A 4 -17.27 -16.13 -12.52
CA TYR A 4 -18.01 -16.52 -13.73
C TYR A 4 -17.76 -17.99 -14.03
N HIS A 5 -18.85 -18.74 -14.18
CA HIS A 5 -18.85 -20.12 -14.68
C HIS A 5 -19.04 -20.09 -16.21
N THR A 6 -18.16 -20.74 -16.95
CA THR A 6 -18.29 -20.92 -18.41
C THR A 6 -18.59 -22.39 -18.74
N PRO A 7 -19.60 -22.69 -19.58
CA PRO A 7 -19.88 -24.05 -20.01
C PRO A 7 -18.99 -24.44 -21.19
N GLU A 8 -18.48 -25.67 -21.16
CA GLU A 8 -17.59 -26.26 -22.15
C GLU A 8 -18.31 -26.56 -23.49
N ARG A 9 -17.73 -26.09 -24.61
CA ARG A 9 -17.99 -26.64 -25.95
C ARG A 9 -16.67 -26.96 -26.65
N ARG A 10 -16.52 -28.23 -27.04
CA ARG A 10 -15.42 -28.76 -27.85
C ARG A 10 -15.40 -28.10 -29.23
N GLY A 11 -14.29 -27.44 -29.54
CA GLY A 11 -13.91 -26.99 -30.87
C GLY A 11 -12.53 -26.37 -30.80
N SER A 12 -11.58 -26.87 -31.59
CA SER A 12 -10.20 -26.37 -31.65
C SER A 12 -10.16 -24.87 -31.99
N GLN A 13 -10.03 -24.03 -30.96
CA GLN A 13 -9.76 -22.60 -31.12
C GLN A 13 -8.29 -22.33 -30.82
N ARG A 14 -7.60 -21.72 -31.79
CA ARG A 14 -6.30 -21.09 -31.55
C ARG A 14 -6.52 -19.97 -30.52
N ARG A 15 -5.91 -20.09 -29.35
CA ARG A 15 -5.92 -19.06 -28.31
C ARG A 15 -5.17 -17.83 -28.84
N ILE A 16 -5.90 -16.81 -29.25
CA ILE A 16 -5.35 -15.47 -29.43
C ILE A 16 -5.46 -14.82 -28.05
N SER A 17 -4.34 -14.75 -27.32
CA SER A 17 -4.30 -14.00 -26.06
C SER A 17 -4.33 -12.52 -26.37
N VAL A 18 -5.52 -11.94 -26.38
CA VAL A 18 -5.71 -10.49 -26.41
C VAL A 18 -5.62 -10.03 -24.97
N THR A 19 -4.60 -9.25 -24.62
CA THR A 19 -4.46 -8.65 -23.29
C THR A 19 -5.68 -7.75 -23.01
N ALA A 20 -6.04 -7.58 -21.74
CA ALA A 20 -7.18 -6.75 -21.34
C ALA A 20 -7.09 -5.33 -21.96
N GLU A 21 -5.87 -4.81 -22.12
CA GLU A 21 -5.54 -3.56 -22.80
C GLU A 21 -6.08 -3.49 -24.24
N LYS A 22 -5.94 -4.58 -25.02
CA LYS A 22 -6.40 -4.63 -26.42
C LYS A 22 -7.91 -4.79 -26.55
N LEU A 23 -8.58 -5.39 -25.57
CA LEU A 23 -10.05 -5.52 -25.56
C LEU A 23 -10.74 -4.20 -25.21
N ILE A 24 -10.14 -3.41 -24.33
CA ILE A 24 -10.67 -2.10 -23.93
C ILE A 24 -10.45 -1.05 -25.02
N ALA A 25 -9.29 -1.06 -25.70
CA ALA A 25 -8.96 -0.15 -26.80
C ALA A 25 -9.90 -0.22 -28.01
N LEU A 26 -10.61 -1.34 -28.20
CA LEU A 26 -11.57 -1.51 -29.30
C LEU A 26 -12.97 -0.98 -28.97
N THR A 27 -13.21 -0.54 -27.73
CA THR A 27 -14.55 -0.22 -27.23
C THR A 27 -14.73 1.28 -26.88
N PHE A 28 -13.63 2.02 -26.72
CA PHE A 28 -13.68 3.44 -26.33
C PHE A 28 -12.81 4.31 -27.26
N PRO A 29 -13.23 5.54 -27.55
CA PRO A 29 -12.44 6.47 -28.36
C PRO A 29 -11.08 6.82 -27.71
N GLU A 30 -10.08 7.12 -28.54
CA GLU A 30 -8.67 7.27 -28.12
C GLU A 30 -8.45 8.35 -27.05
N ASP A 31 -9.28 9.39 -27.04
CA ASP A 31 -9.32 10.44 -26.02
C ASP A 31 -9.67 9.91 -24.63
N ILE A 32 -10.62 8.97 -24.55
CA ILE A 32 -10.98 8.27 -23.29
C ILE A 32 -9.86 7.33 -22.86
N MET A 33 -9.22 6.63 -23.80
CA MET A 33 -8.05 5.77 -23.51
C MET A 33 -6.86 6.58 -22.98
N THR A 34 -6.57 7.73 -23.57
CA THR A 34 -5.46 8.60 -23.15
C THR A 34 -5.70 9.17 -21.73
N THR A 35 -6.96 9.40 -21.37
CA THR A 35 -7.35 9.86 -20.03
C THR A 35 -7.33 8.72 -19.01
N ALA A 36 -7.76 7.51 -19.39
CA ALA A 36 -7.79 6.33 -18.52
C ALA A 36 -6.40 5.70 -18.25
N PHE A 37 -5.44 5.92 -19.16
CA PHE A 37 -4.06 5.41 -19.04
C PHE A 37 -3.04 6.51 -18.77
N ASN A 38 -3.48 7.71 -18.38
CA ASN A 38 -2.55 8.70 -17.88
C ASN A 38 -1.96 8.17 -16.58
N LYS A 39 -0.71 7.67 -16.64
CA LYS A 39 0.02 7.17 -15.48
C LYS A 39 -0.07 8.27 -14.43
N SER A 40 -0.80 7.99 -13.35
CA SER A 40 -1.05 8.99 -12.32
C SER A 40 0.29 9.54 -11.85
N ASN A 41 0.45 10.86 -11.98
CA ASN A 41 1.68 11.57 -11.55
C ASN A 41 1.68 11.75 -10.02
N TYR A 42 1.29 10.72 -9.27
CA TYR A 42 1.39 10.72 -7.82
C TYR A 42 2.86 10.72 -7.45
N LYS A 43 3.22 11.59 -6.50
CA LYS A 43 4.59 11.75 -6.03
C LYS A 43 4.63 11.38 -4.57
N TRP A 44 5.62 10.61 -4.17
CA TRP A 44 5.89 10.31 -2.77
C TRP A 44 7.39 10.20 -2.57
N THR A 45 7.80 10.37 -1.31
CA THR A 45 9.10 9.93 -0.82
C THR A 45 8.89 8.59 -0.12
N GLU A 46 9.79 7.64 -0.34
CA GLU A 46 9.85 6.41 0.45
C GLU A 46 10.64 6.66 1.73
N GLU A 47 10.06 6.33 2.87
CA GLU A 47 10.67 6.48 4.18
C GLU A 47 10.45 5.22 5.03
N TRP A 48 11.14 5.18 6.18
CA TRP A 48 11.19 4.01 7.04
C TRP A 48 11.14 4.42 8.51
N ILE A 49 10.44 3.65 9.33
CA ILE A 49 10.61 3.67 10.79
C ILE A 49 11.52 2.50 11.18
N ASP A 50 12.69 2.81 11.75
CA ASP A 50 13.76 1.83 11.91
C ASP A 50 13.59 0.86 13.10
N HIS A 51 12.75 1.23 14.07
CA HIS A 51 12.62 0.53 15.35
C HIS A 51 11.19 0.03 15.61
N MET A 52 10.52 -0.52 14.59
CA MET A 52 9.19 -1.11 14.76
C MET A 52 9.29 -2.44 15.53
N PRO A 53 8.57 -2.64 16.66
CA PRO A 53 8.57 -3.91 17.38
C PRO A 53 8.13 -5.08 16.50
N ILE A 54 8.85 -6.20 16.60
CA ILE A 54 8.38 -7.46 15.98
C ILE A 54 7.11 -7.95 16.70
N ASP A 55 7.06 -7.79 18.01
CA ASP A 55 5.94 -8.21 18.85
C ASP A 55 5.46 -7.07 19.76
N HIS A 56 4.32 -6.47 19.43
CA HIS A 56 3.70 -5.42 20.23
C HIS A 56 3.03 -5.93 21.51
N PHE A 57 2.79 -7.24 21.61
CA PHE A 57 1.99 -7.85 22.68
C PHE A 57 2.82 -8.67 23.66
N SER A 58 4.15 -8.61 23.54
CA SER A 58 5.09 -9.23 24.47
C SER A 58 6.14 -8.22 24.91
N PHE A 59 6.23 -7.99 26.23
CA PHE A 59 7.29 -7.15 26.81
C PHE A 59 8.64 -7.88 26.93
N ALA A 60 8.69 -9.18 26.65
CA ALA A 60 9.91 -9.99 26.76
C ALA A 60 10.76 -9.97 25.48
N ASP A 61 10.18 -9.55 24.36
CA ASP A 61 10.85 -9.46 23.08
C ASP A 61 11.19 -7.99 22.76
N ASN A 62 12.47 -7.71 22.55
CA ASN A 62 12.96 -6.38 22.21
C ASN A 62 13.45 -6.28 20.76
N ARG A 63 13.21 -7.31 19.96
CA ARG A 63 13.61 -7.31 18.55
C ARG A 63 12.74 -6.32 17.77
N THR A 64 13.36 -5.62 16.85
CA THR A 64 12.69 -4.65 15.97
C THR A 64 13.00 -4.94 14.50
N PHE A 65 12.19 -4.37 13.62
CA PHE A 65 12.41 -4.36 12.18
C PHE A 65 12.12 -2.97 11.60
N ARG A 66 12.48 -2.77 10.33
CA ARG A 66 12.18 -1.54 9.60
C ARG A 66 10.82 -1.70 8.91
N LEU A 67 9.90 -0.78 9.15
CA LEU A 67 8.62 -0.72 8.44
C LEU A 67 8.65 0.40 7.40
N ARG A 68 8.35 0.05 6.15
CA ARG A 68 8.32 0.98 5.02
C ARG A 68 7.02 1.79 5.02
N TYR A 69 7.11 3.05 4.63
CA TYR A 69 5.94 3.86 4.31
C TYR A 69 6.25 4.85 3.19
N LEU A 70 5.22 5.24 2.46
CA LEU A 70 5.30 6.31 1.45
C LEU A 70 4.66 7.56 2.02
N ILE A 71 5.26 8.71 1.76
CA ILE A 71 4.78 10.00 2.27
C ILE A 71 4.76 11.08 1.18
N ASN A 72 3.70 11.86 1.16
CA ASN A 72 3.63 13.14 0.45
C ASN A 72 3.10 14.22 1.39
N THR A 73 3.82 15.34 1.46
CA THR A 73 3.46 16.51 2.26
C THR A 73 3.32 17.77 1.41
N ASP A 74 3.18 17.66 0.08
CA ASP A 74 3.16 18.81 -0.83
C ASP A 74 1.98 19.75 -0.52
N TYR A 75 0.85 19.21 -0.07
CA TYR A 75 -0.34 19.95 0.32
C TYR A 75 -0.49 20.12 1.84
N PHE A 76 0.40 19.54 2.63
CA PHE A 76 0.26 19.54 4.07
C PHE A 76 0.56 20.94 4.64
N THR A 77 -0.36 21.44 5.46
CA THR A 77 -0.16 22.66 6.25
C THR A 77 -0.14 22.33 7.74
N ALA A 78 0.37 23.24 8.55
CA ALA A 78 0.27 23.15 10.00
C ALA A 78 -1.16 22.81 10.44
N HIS A 79 -1.32 21.77 11.27
CA HIS A 79 -2.60 21.23 11.74
C HIS A 79 -3.50 20.55 10.68
N GLY A 80 -3.02 20.33 9.45
CA GLY A 80 -3.72 19.51 8.45
C GLY A 80 -3.92 18.06 8.92
N PRO A 81 -4.89 17.31 8.37
CA PRO A 81 -5.05 15.90 8.65
C PRO A 81 -3.96 15.06 7.96
N ILE A 82 -3.78 13.82 8.44
CA ILE A 82 -3.04 12.78 7.71
C ILE A 82 -4.07 11.84 7.10
N PHE A 83 -4.08 11.73 5.78
CA PHE A 83 -4.76 10.65 5.07
C PHE A 83 -3.86 9.43 5.12
N PHE A 84 -4.22 8.47 5.97
CA PHE A 84 -3.42 7.30 6.27
C PHE A 84 -4.04 6.04 5.66
N TYR A 85 -3.38 5.45 4.67
CA TYR A 85 -3.75 4.16 4.11
C TYR A 85 -3.05 3.04 4.89
N THR A 86 -3.85 2.17 5.50
CA THR A 86 -3.39 0.94 6.12
C THR A 86 -3.13 -0.09 5.02
N GLY A 87 -1.87 -0.25 4.60
CA GLY A 87 -1.48 -1.24 3.61
C GLY A 87 -2.02 -2.63 3.95
N ASN A 88 -2.29 -3.42 2.91
CA ASN A 88 -2.80 -4.78 3.04
C ASN A 88 -1.84 -5.76 2.34
N GLU A 89 -2.33 -6.86 1.77
CA GLU A 89 -1.54 -8.02 1.35
C GLU A 89 -0.78 -7.81 0.02
N GLY A 90 0.07 -6.79 -0.06
CA GLY A 90 0.83 -6.49 -1.26
C GLY A 90 1.87 -5.38 -1.09
N ASN A 91 2.62 -5.13 -2.16
CA ASN A 91 3.58 -4.02 -2.21
C ASN A 91 2.81 -2.69 -2.15
N ILE A 92 3.25 -1.80 -1.24
CA ILE A 92 2.53 -0.56 -0.95
C ILE A 92 2.40 0.42 -2.12
N GLU A 93 3.36 0.42 -3.06
CA GLU A 93 3.31 1.28 -4.25
C GLU A 93 2.14 0.93 -5.16
N GLY A 94 1.77 -0.35 -5.24
CA GLY A 94 0.60 -0.79 -5.98
C GLY A 94 -0.69 -0.17 -5.44
N PHE A 95 -0.83 -0.06 -4.13
CA PHE A 95 -1.99 0.59 -3.50
C PHE A 95 -1.95 2.10 -3.67
N ALA A 96 -0.77 2.73 -3.56
CA ALA A 96 -0.60 4.17 -3.79
C ALA A 96 -1.04 4.57 -5.21
N LEU A 97 -0.67 3.80 -6.22
CA LEU A 97 -1.04 4.06 -7.63
C LEU A 97 -2.53 3.86 -7.93
N ASN A 98 -3.24 3.04 -7.14
CA ASN A 98 -4.63 2.66 -7.40
C ASN A 98 -5.65 3.27 -6.42
N THR A 99 -5.21 4.00 -5.40
CA THR A 99 -6.07 4.68 -4.41
C THR A 99 -6.17 6.17 -4.74
N GLY A 100 -6.58 6.47 -5.97
CA GLY A 100 -6.55 7.83 -6.53
C GLY A 100 -7.28 8.88 -5.70
N PHE A 101 -8.42 8.50 -5.11
CA PHE A 101 -9.26 9.40 -4.34
C PHE A 101 -8.51 10.11 -3.20
N MET A 102 -7.60 9.42 -2.50
CA MET A 102 -6.80 10.06 -1.42
C MET A 102 -5.92 11.20 -1.96
N TRP A 103 -5.40 11.06 -3.17
CA TRP A 103 -4.60 12.08 -3.83
C TRP A 103 -5.45 13.25 -4.30
N ASP A 104 -6.61 12.94 -4.89
CA ASP A 104 -7.52 13.95 -5.47
C ASP A 104 -8.02 14.94 -4.43
N ILE A 105 -8.29 14.49 -3.20
CA ILE A 105 -8.83 15.35 -2.13
C ILE A 105 -7.77 15.91 -1.17
N ALA A 106 -6.49 15.55 -1.30
CA ALA A 106 -5.48 16.00 -0.33
C ALA A 106 -5.31 17.52 -0.29
N ALA A 107 -5.35 18.18 -1.45
CA ALA A 107 -5.26 19.64 -1.54
C ALA A 107 -6.43 20.35 -0.83
N ASP A 108 -7.65 19.85 -1.01
CA ASP A 108 -8.86 20.44 -0.42
C ASP A 108 -8.86 20.40 1.11
N PHE A 109 -8.19 19.41 1.69
CA PHE A 109 -8.09 19.21 3.13
C PHE A 109 -6.77 19.70 3.73
N ASN A 110 -5.85 20.21 2.92
CA ASN A 110 -4.45 20.48 3.30
C ASN A 110 -3.80 19.26 3.98
N ALA A 111 -4.10 18.08 3.45
CA ALA A 111 -3.73 16.81 4.05
C ALA A 111 -2.33 16.38 3.60
N ALA A 112 -1.60 15.74 4.51
CA ALA A 112 -0.53 14.85 4.09
C ALA A 112 -1.12 13.50 3.70
N ILE A 113 -0.41 12.79 2.84
CA ILE A 113 -0.76 11.44 2.41
C ILE A 113 0.31 10.50 2.92
N VAL A 114 -0.10 9.43 3.61
CA VAL A 114 0.78 8.37 4.08
C VAL A 114 0.20 7.03 3.66
N PHE A 115 1.00 6.21 3.00
CA PHE A 115 0.70 4.80 2.74
C PHE A 115 1.67 3.95 3.55
N ALA A 116 1.18 3.32 4.62
CA ALA A 116 2.00 2.46 5.47
C ALA A 116 1.99 1.03 4.94
N GLU A 117 3.15 0.44 4.68
CA GLU A 117 3.22 -0.94 4.24
C GLU A 117 2.86 -1.91 5.37
N HIS A 118 2.15 -2.97 5.04
CA HIS A 118 1.79 -3.99 6.01
C HIS A 118 3.02 -4.88 6.30
N ARG A 119 3.26 -5.22 7.58
CA ARG A 119 4.29 -6.20 7.95
C ARG A 119 4.17 -7.47 7.11
N TYR A 120 5.32 -8.06 6.76
CA TYR A 120 5.51 -9.19 5.86
C TYR A 120 5.33 -8.91 4.35
N TYR A 121 4.68 -7.82 3.94
CA TYR A 121 4.47 -7.53 2.52
C TYR A 121 5.48 -6.51 1.98
N GLY A 122 5.63 -6.51 0.65
CA GLY A 122 6.55 -5.62 -0.06
C GLY A 122 7.99 -5.79 0.42
N GLU A 123 8.51 -4.78 1.10
CA GLU A 123 9.89 -4.76 1.63
C GLU A 123 9.93 -4.78 3.17
N SER A 124 8.77 -4.77 3.81
CA SER A 124 8.61 -4.69 5.27
C SER A 124 8.61 -6.08 5.92
N HIS A 125 9.79 -6.68 6.05
CA HIS A 125 9.95 -8.07 6.52
C HIS A 125 10.55 -8.17 7.94
N PRO A 126 9.79 -8.61 8.97
CA PRO A 126 10.27 -8.65 10.35
C PRO A 126 11.55 -9.48 10.58
N PHE A 127 11.78 -10.50 9.75
CA PHE A 127 12.97 -11.35 9.81
C PHE A 127 13.74 -11.36 8.48
N GLY A 128 13.59 -10.33 7.65
CA GLY A 128 14.15 -10.29 6.30
C GLY A 128 13.73 -11.52 5.47
N ASN A 129 14.68 -12.15 4.79
CA ASN A 129 14.44 -13.35 3.97
C ASN A 129 13.91 -14.55 4.79
N GLU A 130 14.13 -14.57 6.09
CA GLU A 130 13.68 -15.65 6.98
C GLU A 130 12.24 -15.47 7.47
N SER A 131 11.55 -14.39 7.08
CA SER A 131 10.19 -14.08 7.54
C SER A 131 9.19 -15.21 7.26
N TYR A 132 9.42 -15.96 6.19
CA TYR A 132 8.58 -17.07 5.75
C TYR A 132 9.19 -18.45 6.00
N ALA A 133 10.39 -18.52 6.59
CA ALA A 133 11.14 -19.77 6.71
C ALA A 133 10.57 -20.74 7.76
N SER A 134 9.77 -20.27 8.71
CA SER A 134 9.17 -21.12 9.74
C SER A 134 7.85 -20.57 10.28
N VAL A 135 7.02 -21.44 10.86
CA VAL A 135 5.78 -21.05 11.58
C VAL A 135 6.09 -20.09 12.73
N LYS A 136 7.25 -20.24 13.38
CA LYS A 136 7.69 -19.33 14.44
C LYS A 136 7.90 -17.91 13.92
N ASN A 137 8.55 -17.76 12.76
CA ASN A 137 8.75 -16.45 12.15
C ASN A 137 7.48 -15.91 11.53
N LEU A 138 6.62 -16.75 10.95
CA LEU A 138 5.33 -16.33 10.39
C LEU A 138 4.30 -15.97 11.48
N GLY A 139 4.50 -16.42 12.71
CA GLY A 139 3.56 -16.23 13.82
C GLY A 139 3.27 -14.77 14.21
N TYR A 140 4.07 -13.81 13.73
CA TYR A 140 3.83 -12.38 13.95
C TYR A 140 3.11 -11.69 12.78
N LEU A 141 2.68 -12.45 11.77
CA LEU A 141 1.77 -11.99 10.72
C LEU A 141 0.33 -12.11 11.24
N SER A 142 -0.15 -11.06 11.91
CA SER A 142 -1.54 -10.94 12.35
C SER A 142 -2.05 -9.50 12.13
N SER A 143 -3.37 -9.34 12.03
CA SER A 143 -3.98 -8.01 11.88
C SER A 143 -3.80 -7.15 13.14
N GLU A 144 -3.79 -7.75 14.33
CA GLU A 144 -3.54 -7.03 15.59
C GLU A 144 -2.15 -6.42 15.61
N GLN A 145 -1.15 -7.19 15.19
CA GLN A 145 0.24 -6.71 15.12
C GLN A 145 0.40 -5.61 14.06
N ALA A 146 -0.22 -5.76 12.89
CA ALA A 146 -0.20 -4.73 11.85
C ALA A 146 -0.93 -3.45 12.27
N LEU A 147 -2.06 -3.56 12.97
CA LEU A 147 -2.77 -2.40 13.51
C LEU A 147 -1.93 -1.66 14.57
N ALA A 148 -1.17 -2.40 15.39
CA ALA A 148 -0.23 -1.82 16.33
C ALA A 148 0.93 -1.10 15.60
N ASP A 149 1.46 -1.67 14.51
CA ASP A 149 2.45 -0.99 13.66
C ASP A 149 1.94 0.36 13.15
N PHE A 150 0.70 0.38 12.65
CA PHE A 150 0.10 1.61 12.13
C PHE A 150 -0.12 2.64 13.24
N ALA A 151 -0.54 2.22 14.43
CA ALA A 151 -0.69 3.12 15.58
C ALA A 151 0.65 3.76 15.99
N ASP A 152 1.71 2.96 16.06
CA ASP A 152 3.06 3.42 16.38
C ASP A 152 3.62 4.35 15.29
N LEU A 153 3.39 4.04 14.01
CA LEU A 153 3.79 4.91 12.91
C LEU A 153 3.05 6.26 12.97
N ILE A 154 1.74 6.27 13.24
CA ILE A 154 0.98 7.53 13.40
C ILE A 154 1.54 8.35 14.57
N GLN A 155 1.88 7.71 15.68
CA GLN A 155 2.48 8.39 16.83
C GLN A 155 3.88 8.93 16.50
N PHE A 156 4.70 8.14 15.81
CA PHE A 156 6.03 8.53 15.34
C PHE A 156 5.95 9.79 14.49
N LEU A 157 5.10 9.78 13.44
CA LEU A 157 4.93 10.92 12.53
C LEU A 157 4.49 12.17 13.32
N ARG A 158 3.44 12.08 14.14
CA ARG A 158 2.96 13.23 14.94
C ARG A 158 4.00 13.85 15.88
N ASN A 159 5.04 13.10 16.23
CA ASN A 159 6.09 13.56 17.13
C ASN A 159 7.26 14.23 16.42
N GLU A 160 7.42 14.08 15.10
CA GLU A 160 8.48 14.74 14.38
C GLU A 160 8.20 16.24 14.18
N VAL A 161 9.29 17.03 14.16
CA VAL A 161 9.22 18.50 14.06
C VAL A 161 8.47 18.96 12.80
N ARG A 162 8.57 18.21 11.70
CA ARG A 162 7.93 18.55 10.41
C ARG A 162 6.39 18.60 10.46
N TRP A 163 5.75 18.03 11.49
CA TRP A 163 4.30 17.99 11.62
C TRP A 163 3.72 19.03 12.58
N ARG A 164 4.59 19.81 13.24
CA ARG A 164 4.22 20.64 14.39
C ARG A 164 4.19 22.16 14.12
N ASN A 165 4.72 22.63 12.99
CA ASN A 165 4.91 24.06 12.69
C ASN A 165 4.37 24.47 11.33
#